data_AF-A0A2N3DQF3-F1
#
_entry.id   AF-A0A2N3DQF3-F1
#
_cell.length_a   1.000
_cell.length_b   1.000
_cell.length_c   1.000
_cell.angle_alpha   90.00
_cell.angle_beta   90.00
_cell.angle_gamma   90.00
#
_symmetry.space_group_name_H-M   'P 1'
#
loop_
_entity.id
_entity.type
_entity.pdbx_description
1 polymer ?
#
loop_
_entity_poly.entity_id
_entity_poly.type
_entity_poly.pdbx_seq_one_letter_code
_entity_poly.pdbx_strand_id
1 'polypeptide(L)'
;MALMTEKLRAIMALDPDRTEIDFDGREYRWRDIADTVRAIEAALADMGLPEDARVGAMLRNRPGHVAAIVAVLSTDRCLVTLNPILPDETLSADVDPADLASLR
;
A
#
# COMPACT_ATOMS: atom_id res chain seq x y z
N MET A 1 8.58 3.47 -12.99
CA MET A 1 8.61 3.92 -11.59
C MET A 1 8.27 5.40 -11.48
N ALA A 2 7.21 5.72 -10.73
CA ALA A 2 6.78 7.09 -10.46
C ALA A 2 7.81 7.85 -9.59
N LEU A 3 8.10 9.11 -9.96
CA LEU A 3 9.03 10.03 -9.26
C LEU A 3 8.75 10.15 -7.75
N MET A 4 7.48 10.07 -7.35
CA MET A 4 7.06 10.17 -5.96
C MET A 4 7.57 8.98 -5.13
N THR A 5 7.53 7.77 -5.72
CA THR A 5 7.94 6.54 -5.03
C THR A 5 9.45 6.49 -4.83
N GLU A 6 10.23 6.92 -5.82
CA GLU A 6 11.68 7.01 -5.71
C GLU A 6 12.10 7.98 -4.59
N LYS A 7 11.44 9.14 -4.50
CA LYS A 7 11.67 10.11 -3.42
C LYS A 7 11.33 9.55 -2.04
N LEU A 8 10.18 8.87 -1.91
CA LEU A 8 9.79 8.24 -0.65
C LEU A 8 10.80 7.17 -0.21
N ARG A 9 11.27 6.33 -1.13
CA ARG A 9 12.33 5.34 -0.85
C ARG A 9 13.63 6.00 -0.41
N ALA A 10 14.03 7.07 -1.09
CA ALA A 10 15.21 7.83 -0.69
C ALA A 10 15.06 8.39 0.72
N ILE A 11 13.92 9.01 1.05
CA ILE A 11 13.64 9.54 2.39
C ILE A 11 13.70 8.44 3.46
N MET A 12 13.07 7.29 3.21
CA MET A 12 13.10 6.14 4.13
C MET A 12 14.53 5.63 4.40
N ALA A 13 15.44 5.79 3.43
CA ALA A 13 16.83 5.36 3.55
C ALA A 13 17.75 6.39 4.22
N LEU A 14 17.33 7.66 4.36
CA LEU A 14 18.16 8.72 4.96
C LEU A 14 18.43 8.47 6.44
N ASP A 15 17.40 8.10 7.20
CA ASP A 15 17.49 7.77 8.61
C ASP A 15 16.49 6.65 8.94
N PRO A 16 16.87 5.38 8.73
CA PRO A 16 15.96 4.24 8.90
C PRO A 16 15.45 4.08 10.33
N ASP A 17 16.21 4.54 11.33
CA ASP A 17 15.90 4.35 12.74
C ASP A 17 15.09 5.50 13.35
N ARG A 18 14.87 6.59 12.59
CA ARG A 18 13.99 7.68 12.98
C ARG A 18 12.53 7.22 13.05
N THR A 19 11.90 7.50 14.19
CA THR A 19 10.45 7.39 14.37
C THR A 19 9.76 8.44 13.50
N GLU A 20 8.84 8.01 12.65
CA GLU A 20 8.07 8.90 11.77
C GLU A 20 6.58 8.90 12.13
N ILE A 21 6.03 7.75 12.53
CA ILE A 21 4.61 7.60 12.83
C ILE A 21 4.43 7.14 14.27
N ASP A 22 3.63 7.88 15.03
CA ASP A 22 3.02 7.40 16.27
C ASP A 22 1.59 6.97 15.95
N PHE A 23 1.25 5.73 16.30
CA PHE A 23 -0.11 5.23 16.19
C PHE A 23 -0.43 4.30 17.36
N ASP A 24 -1.47 4.65 18.12
CA ASP A 24 -1.97 3.87 19.25
C ASP A 24 -0.89 3.58 20.32
N GLY A 25 -0.03 4.58 20.59
CA GLY A 25 1.08 4.46 21.53
C GLY A 25 2.23 3.58 21.04
N ARG A 26 2.22 3.19 19.76
CA ARG A 26 3.32 2.49 19.10
C ARG A 26 4.01 3.42 18.11
N GLU A 27 5.32 3.49 18.26
CA GLU A 27 6.20 4.16 17.31
C GLU A 27 6.53 3.23 16.13
N TYR A 28 6.52 3.80 14.93
CA TYR A 28 6.95 3.16 13.69
C TYR A 28 8.07 3.97 13.07
N ARG A 29 9.17 3.29 12.78
CA ARG A 29 10.36 3.86 12.17
C ARG A 29 10.30 3.69 10.66
N TRP A 30 11.14 4.44 9.96
CA TRP A 30 11.26 4.29 8.51
C TRP A 30 11.64 2.87 8.08
N ARG A 31 12.46 2.16 8.86
CA ARG A 31 12.77 0.75 8.62
C ARG A 31 11.53 -0.15 8.62
N ASP A 32 10.59 0.06 9.55
CA ASP A 32 9.41 -0.78 9.72
C ASP A 32 8.46 -0.59 8.52
N ILE A 33 8.35 0.65 8.06
CA ILE A 33 7.58 1.01 6.86
C ILE A 33 8.24 0.37 5.63
N ALA A 34 9.56 0.50 5.48
CA ALA A 34 10.30 -0.06 4.35
C ALA A 34 10.25 -1.60 4.31
N ASP A 35 10.30 -2.28 5.46
CA ASP A 35 10.11 -3.72 5.58
C ASP A 35 8.70 -4.13 5.12
N THR A 36 7.68 -3.38 5.56
CA THR A 36 6.29 -3.63 5.15
C THR A 36 6.10 -3.41 3.65
N VAL A 37 6.71 -2.37 3.06
CA VAL A 37 6.71 -2.13 1.61
C VAL A 37 7.27 -3.34 0.88
N ARG A 38 8.45 -3.83 1.27
CA ARG A 38 9.08 -5.01 0.65
C ARG A 38 8.21 -6.26 0.75
N ALA A 39 7.57 -6.47 1.89
CA ALA A 39 6.66 -7.61 2.09
C ALA A 39 5.45 -7.56 1.14
N ILE A 40 4.85 -6.37 0.96
CA ILE A 40 3.72 -6.19 0.04
C ILE A 40 4.16 -6.37 -1.42
N GLU A 41 5.34 -5.86 -1.81
CA GLU A 41 5.88 -6.06 -3.16
C GLU A 41 6.13 -7.54 -3.46
N ALA A 42 6.69 -8.29 -2.50
CA ALA A 42 6.89 -9.73 -2.63
C ALA A 42 5.54 -10.45 -2.79
N ALA A 43 4.55 -10.13 -1.95
CA ALA A 43 3.21 -10.73 -2.05
C ALA A 43 2.55 -10.42 -3.41
N LEU A 44 2.69 -9.20 -3.93
CA LEU A 44 2.19 -8.82 -5.24
C LEU A 44 2.90 -9.57 -6.38
N ALA A 45 4.21 -9.80 -6.26
CA ALA A 45 4.98 -10.56 -7.23
C ALA A 45 4.56 -12.03 -7.27
N ASP A 46 4.33 -12.64 -6.10
CA ASP A 46 3.88 -14.03 -5.97
C ASP A 46 2.48 -14.28 -6.56
N MET A 47 1.65 -13.23 -6.65
CA MET A 47 0.30 -13.31 -7.24
C MET A 47 0.31 -13.35 -8.78
N GLY A 48 1.44 -13.13 -9.45
CA GLY A 48 1.53 -13.21 -10.91
C GLY A 48 0.64 -12.21 -11.66
N LEU A 49 0.37 -11.06 -11.05
CA LEU A 49 -0.55 -10.06 -11.59
C LEU A 49 0.01 -9.38 -12.84
N PRO A 50 -0.82 -9.08 -13.85
CA PRO A 50 -0.38 -8.33 -15.03
C PRO A 50 0.12 -6.92 -14.65
N GLU A 51 0.91 -6.31 -15.52
CA GLU A 51 1.57 -5.01 -15.27
C GLU A 51 0.55 -3.87 -15.03
N ASP A 52 -0.64 -3.97 -15.60
CA ASP A 52 -1.74 -3.01 -15.48
C ASP A 52 -2.79 -3.39 -14.44
N ALA A 53 -2.53 -4.42 -13.63
CA ALA A 53 -3.46 -4.87 -12.59
C ALA A 53 -3.80 -3.75 -11.61
N ARG A 54 -5.09 -3.60 -11.33
CA ARG A 54 -5.59 -2.74 -10.26
C ARG A 54 -5.56 -3.50 -8.95
N VAL A 55 -4.94 -2.89 -7.94
CA VAL A 55 -4.83 -3.42 -6.59
C VAL A 55 -5.83 -2.70 -5.71
N GLY A 56 -6.91 -3.40 -5.37
CA GLY A 56 -7.89 -2.94 -4.39
C GLY A 56 -7.33 -3.07 -2.97
N ALA A 57 -7.34 -1.99 -2.21
CA ALA A 57 -6.86 -1.97 -0.83
C ALA A 57 -7.90 -1.33 0.10
N MET A 58 -8.42 -2.13 1.04
CA MET A 58 -9.25 -1.63 2.14
C MET A 58 -8.34 -1.07 3.24
N LEU A 59 -7.96 0.18 3.08
CA LEU A 59 -6.99 0.82 3.97
C LEU A 59 -7.72 1.54 5.10
N ARG A 60 -7.62 0.99 6.32
CA ARG A 60 -7.91 1.76 7.53
C ARG A 60 -6.77 2.74 7.77
N ASN A 61 -7.03 3.91 8.36
CA ASN A 61 -5.99 4.89 8.68
C ASN A 61 -5.06 4.35 9.79
N ARG A 62 -4.13 3.49 9.39
CA ARG A 62 -3.13 2.78 10.18
C ARG A 62 -1.79 2.92 9.46
N PRO A 63 -0.65 2.79 10.15
CA PRO A 63 0.68 2.98 9.56
C PRO A 63 0.95 2.13 8.31
N GLY A 64 0.36 0.92 8.25
CA GLY A 64 0.44 0.05 7.07
C GLY A 64 -0.14 0.66 5.78
N HIS A 65 -1.01 1.67 5.86
CA HIS A 65 -1.54 2.40 4.70
C HIS A 65 -0.41 3.07 3.90
N VAL A 66 0.55 3.71 4.58
CA VAL A 66 1.69 4.36 3.92
C VAL A 66 2.52 3.33 3.15
N ALA A 67 2.76 2.17 3.76
CA ALA A 67 3.49 1.08 3.11
C ALA A 67 2.74 0.52 1.88
N ALA A 68 1.42 0.36 1.96
CA ALA A 68 0.61 -0.12 0.84
C ALA A 68 0.62 0.84 -0.36
N ILE A 69 0.51 2.14 -0.12
CA ILE A 69 0.62 3.15 -1.18
C ILE A 69 1.98 3.07 -1.87
N VAL A 70 3.06 3.08 -1.08
CA VAL A 70 4.42 3.05 -1.63
C VAL A 70 4.66 1.78 -2.42
N ALA A 71 4.24 0.61 -1.92
CA ALA A 71 4.43 -0.69 -2.56
C ALA A 71 3.68 -0.81 -3.90
N VAL A 72 2.41 -0.39 -3.95
CA VAL A 72 1.63 -0.46 -5.19
C VAL A 72 2.20 0.50 -6.24
N LEU A 73 2.51 1.73 -5.84
CA LEU A 73 3.09 2.74 -6.74
C LEU A 73 4.53 2.42 -7.19
N SER A 74 5.31 1.61 -6.44
CA SER A 74 6.63 1.15 -6.93
C SER A 74 6.53 0.05 -7.96
N THR A 75 5.43 -0.70 -7.97
CA THR A 75 5.18 -1.74 -8.98
C THR A 75 4.53 -1.19 -10.26
N ASP A 76 4.45 0.14 -10.41
CA ASP A 76 3.77 0.84 -11.52
C ASP A 76 2.28 0.43 -11.69
N ARG A 77 1.67 -0.09 -10.61
CA ARG A 77 0.26 -0.53 -10.57
C ARG A 77 -0.66 0.56 -10.02
N CYS A 78 -1.95 0.42 -10.33
CA CYS A 78 -2.99 1.33 -9.85
C CYS A 78 -3.51 0.91 -8.48
N LEU A 79 -3.41 1.80 -7.48
CA LEU A 79 -4.02 1.61 -6.17
C LEU A 79 -5.47 2.11 -6.19
N VAL A 80 -6.41 1.23 -5.84
CA VAL A 80 -7.81 1.59 -5.61
C VAL A 80 -8.09 1.51 -4.12
N THR A 81 -8.31 2.66 -3.48
CA THR A 81 -8.62 2.71 -2.05
C THR A 81 -10.10 2.48 -1.82
N LEU A 82 -10.43 1.43 -1.07
CA LEU A 82 -11.82 1.10 -0.72
C LEU A 82 -12.10 1.59 0.70
N ASN A 83 -13.12 2.44 0.87
CA ASN A 83 -13.50 2.96 2.18
C ASN A 83 -14.46 1.99 2.89
N PRO A 84 -14.03 1.32 3.98
CA PRO A 84 -14.85 0.30 4.66
C PRO A 84 -16.02 0.87 5.47
N ILE A 85 -16.19 2.19 5.52
CA ILE A 85 -17.29 2.87 6.24
C ILE A 85 -18.53 3.03 5.34
N LEU A 86 -18.38 2.85 4.02
CA LEU A 86 -19.50 2.95 3.10
C LEU A 86 -20.42 1.72 3.22
N PRO A 87 -21.72 1.85 2.90
CA PRO A 87 -22.63 0.72 2.81
C PRO A 87 -22.12 -0.33 1.82
N ASP A 88 -22.38 -1.61 2.09
CA ASP A 88 -21.94 -2.74 1.24
C ASP A 88 -22.35 -2.56 -0.22
N GLU A 89 -23.53 -1.97 -0.49
CA GLU A 89 -23.99 -1.71 -1.86
C GLU A 89 -23.08 -0.71 -2.60
N THR A 90 -22.54 0.29 -1.90
CA THR A 90 -21.61 1.28 -2.47
C THR A 90 -20.21 0.69 -2.63
N LEU A 91 -19.75 -0.13 -1.67
CA LEU A 91 -18.49 -0.89 -1.80
C LEU A 91 -18.51 -1.86 -2.97
N SER A 92 -19.65 -2.51 -3.23
CA SER A 92 -19.81 -3.42 -4.37
C SER A 92 -19.79 -2.70 -5.72
N ALA A 93 -20.16 -1.42 -5.77
CA ALA A 93 -20.05 -0.60 -6.97
C ALA A 93 -18.62 -0.09 -7.22
N ASP A 94 -17.85 0.13 -6.16
CA ASP A 94 -16.41 0.47 -6.22
C ASP A 94 -15.53 -0.75 -6.56
N VAL A 95 -16.08 -1.96 -6.44
CA VAL A 95 -15.42 -3.25 -6.67
C VAL A 95 -16.20 -4.01 -7.75
N ASP A 96 -15.91 -3.76 -9.04
CA ASP A 96 -16.26 -4.76 -10.05
C ASP A 96 -15.34 -5.97 -9.83
N PRO A 97 -15.87 -7.18 -9.55
CA PRO A 97 -15.05 -8.38 -9.36
C PRO A 97 -14.17 -8.71 -10.57
N ALA A 98 -14.51 -8.21 -11.77
CA ALA A 98 -13.71 -8.38 -12.97
C ALA A 98 -12.43 -7.52 -12.99
N ASP A 99 -12.34 -6.48 -12.15
CA ASP A 99 -11.31 -5.44 -12.25
C ASP A 99 -10.24 -5.48 -11.14
N LEU A 100 -10.46 -6.20 -10.04
CA LEU A 100 -9.56 -6.17 -8.89
C LEU A 100 -8.87 -7.51 -8.66
N ALA A 101 -7.54 -7.51 -8.80
CA ALA A 101 -6.71 -8.55 -8.23
C ALA A 101 -6.73 -8.43 -6.70
N SER A 102 -7.59 -9.20 -6.05
CA SER A 102 -7.81 -9.10 -4.60
C SER A 102 -6.58 -9.57 -3.82
N LEU A 103 -5.89 -8.64 -3.15
CA LEU A 103 -4.92 -8.95 -2.09
C LEU A 103 -5.69 -9.36 -0.84
N ARG A 104 -5.59 -10.63 -0.44
CA ARG A 104 -6.23 -11.17 0.76
C ARG A 104 -5.25 -11.29 1.92
#